data_AF-A0A498P4K7-F1
#
_entry.id   AF-A0A498P4K7-F1
#
_cell.length_a   1.000
_cell.length_b   1.000
_cell.length_c   1.000
_cell.angle_alpha   90.00
_cell.angle_beta   90.00
_cell.angle_gamma   90.00
#
_symmetry.space_group_name_H-M   'P 1'
#
loop_
_entity.id
_entity.type
_entity.pdbx_description
1 polymer ?
#
loop_
_entity_poly.entity_id
_entity_poly.type
_entity_poly.pdbx_seq_one_letter_code
_entity_poly.pdbx_strand_id
1 'polypeptide(L)'
;MSATMDVDLFSQYFNKSPVLYLEGRQHPIQIYYTKQTQTDYLQAACNLASVILQLLALGVPDVLNFDFMSKPSPESLRTAVEQLCILGAVDRKDDQVSLTPLGKKMACFPLEPRFSKF
;
A
#
# COMPACT_ATOMS: atom_id res chain seq x y z
N MET A 1 -18.37 2.49 -21.87
CA MET A 1 -19.25 3.58 -22.34
C MET A 1 -18.88 4.84 -21.57
N SER A 2 -18.08 5.75 -22.13
CA SER A 2 -17.84 7.06 -21.51
C SER A 2 -18.97 8.00 -21.87
N ALA A 3 -19.48 8.74 -20.89
CA ALA A 3 -20.40 9.83 -21.13
C ALA A 3 -19.63 10.99 -21.77
N THR A 4 -19.78 11.19 -23.08
CA THR A 4 -19.33 12.42 -23.74
C THR A 4 -20.34 13.51 -23.41
N MET A 5 -19.94 14.52 -22.64
CA MET A 5 -20.79 15.65 -22.27
C MET A 5 -21.03 16.54 -23.49
N ASP A 6 -22.29 16.86 -23.78
CA ASP A 6 -22.67 17.83 -24.81
C ASP A 6 -22.35 19.25 -24.30
N VAL A 7 -21.38 19.87 -24.95
CA VAL A 7 -20.76 21.13 -24.52
C VAL A 7 -21.70 22.32 -24.73
N ASP A 8 -22.52 22.28 -25.78
CA ASP A 8 -23.44 23.36 -26.13
C ASP A 8 -24.60 23.42 -25.14
N LEU A 9 -25.16 22.25 -24.80
CA LEU A 9 -26.21 22.14 -23.78
C LEU A 9 -25.73 22.62 -22.41
N PHE A 10 -24.50 22.25 -22.03
CA PHE A 10 -23.92 22.62 -20.74
C PHE A 10 -23.66 24.13 -20.65
N SER A 11 -23.08 24.75 -21.69
CA SER A 11 -22.84 26.21 -21.72
C SER A 11 -24.16 26.99 -21.66
N GLN A 12 -25.20 26.54 -22.38
CA GLN A 12 -26.52 27.19 -22.35
C GLN A 12 -27.17 27.11 -20.96
N TYR A 13 -27.06 25.97 -20.27
CA TYR A 13 -27.56 25.83 -18.91
C TYR A 13 -26.88 26.80 -17.93
N PHE A 14 -25.56 27.00 -18.09
CA PHE A 14 -24.77 27.93 -17.27
C PHE A 14 -24.61 29.31 -17.91
N ASN A 15 -25.71 29.94 -18.35
CA ASN A 15 -25.73 31.34 -18.79
C ASN A 15 -24.70 31.71 -19.87
N LYS A 16 -24.46 30.83 -20.87
CA LYS A 16 -23.44 31.03 -21.91
C LYS A 16 -22.04 31.23 -21.34
N SER A 17 -21.72 30.53 -20.24
CA SER A 17 -20.39 30.55 -19.64
C SER A 17 -19.32 30.19 -20.69
N PRO A 18 -18.17 30.87 -20.70
CA PRO A 18 -17.10 30.63 -21.66
C PRO A 18 -16.61 29.18 -21.57
N VAL A 19 -16.60 28.50 -22.71
CA VAL A 19 -16.08 27.14 -22.84
C VAL A 19 -14.62 27.21 -23.25
N LEU A 20 -13.75 26.69 -22.40
CA LEU A 20 -12.34 26.52 -22.71
C LEU A 20 -12.07 25.06 -23.11
N TYR A 21 -11.73 24.85 -24.38
CA TYR A 21 -11.26 23.55 -24.86
C TYR A 21 -9.77 23.41 -24.53
N LEU A 22 -9.47 22.62 -23.50
CA LEU A 22 -8.11 22.17 -23.24
C LEU A 22 -7.88 20.91 -24.06
N GLU A 23 -7.11 21.00 -25.14
CA GLU A 23 -6.64 19.80 -25.83
C GLU A 23 -5.82 18.97 -24.84
N GLY A 24 -6.29 17.76 -24.54
CA GLY A 24 -5.54 16.83 -23.74
C GLY A 24 -4.21 16.57 -24.42
N ARG A 25 -3.09 16.94 -23.78
CA ARG A 25 -1.79 16.50 -24.26
C ARG A 25 -1.75 14.98 -24.13
N GLN A 26 -1.95 14.26 -25.23
CA GLN A 26 -1.64 12.85 -25.32
C GLN A 26 -0.11 12.73 -25.34
N HIS A 27 0.53 12.84 -24.18
CA HIS A 27 1.88 12.32 -24.04
C HIS A 27 1.81 10.82 -24.30
N PRO A 28 2.72 10.24 -25.12
CA PRO A 28 2.69 8.81 -25.39
C PRO A 28 2.83 8.04 -24.08
N ILE A 29 1.75 7.39 -23.67
CA ILE A 29 1.74 6.55 -22.47
C ILE A 29 2.38 5.22 -22.86
N GLN A 30 3.54 4.91 -22.30
CA GLN A 30 4.13 3.58 -22.40
C GLN A 30 3.51 2.70 -21.32
N ILE A 31 2.76 1.68 -21.74
CA ILE A 31 2.15 0.71 -20.83
C ILE A 31 3.20 -0.37 -20.54
N TYR A 32 3.62 -0.46 -19.28
CA TYR A 32 4.46 -1.55 -18.80
C TYR A 32 3.58 -2.61 -18.13
N TYR A 33 3.68 -3.84 -18.59
CA TYR A 33 3.02 -4.99 -17.97
C TYR A 33 3.96 -5.69 -17.00
N THR A 34 3.41 -6.22 -15.91
CA THR A 34 4.16 -7.11 -15.03
C THR A 34 4.52 -8.39 -15.77
N LYS A 35 5.69 -8.98 -15.47
CA LYS A 35 6.13 -10.25 -16.10
C LYS A 35 5.15 -11.39 -15.89
N GLN A 36 4.38 -11.36 -14.81
CA GLN A 36 3.36 -12.34 -14.46
C GLN A 36 2.09 -11.61 -14.01
N THR A 37 0.93 -12.17 -14.34
CA THR A 37 -0.37 -11.68 -13.88
C THR A 37 -0.44 -11.72 -12.36
N GLN A 38 -0.79 -10.60 -11.74
CA GLN A 38 -1.02 -10.52 -10.31
C GLN A 38 -2.53 -10.54 -10.07
N THR A 39 -2.99 -11.46 -9.22
CA THR A 39 -4.41 -11.58 -8.86
C THR A 39 -4.87 -10.41 -7.99
N ASP A 40 -3.99 -9.88 -7.15
CA ASP A 40 -4.26 -8.74 -6.27
C ASP A 40 -3.09 -7.75 -6.35
N TYR A 41 -3.37 -6.55 -6.88
CA TYR A 41 -2.37 -5.49 -7.02
C TYR A 41 -1.84 -5.02 -5.67
N LEU A 42 -2.68 -4.98 -4.62
CA LEU A 42 -2.27 -4.50 -3.31
C LEU A 42 -1.25 -5.44 -2.68
N GLN A 43 -1.44 -6.76 -2.84
CA GLN A 43 -0.46 -7.75 -2.37
C GLN A 43 0.86 -7.68 -3.13
N ALA A 44 0.81 -7.38 -4.43
CA ALA A 44 2.02 -7.25 -5.25
C ALA A 44 2.78 -5.94 -4.98
N ALA A 45 2.08 -4.86 -4.66
CA ALA A 45 2.67 -3.54 -4.46
C ALA A 45 3.12 -3.29 -3.01
N CYS A 46 2.44 -3.89 -2.02
CA CYS A 46 2.73 -3.67 -0.60
C CYS A 46 3.48 -4.83 0.02
N ASN A 47 4.67 -4.55 0.56
CA ASN A 47 5.39 -5.50 1.39
C ASN A 47 4.72 -5.61 2.76
N LEU A 48 4.15 -6.77 3.10
CA LEU A 48 3.48 -6.99 4.38
C LEU A 48 4.41 -6.82 5.59
N ALA A 49 5.70 -7.14 5.46
CA ALA A 49 6.65 -7.03 6.57
C ALA A 49 6.85 -5.57 7.02
N SER A 50 6.89 -4.61 6.09
CA SER A 50 7.01 -3.19 6.46
C SER A 50 5.75 -2.66 7.14
N VAL A 51 4.57 -3.08 6.65
CA VAL A 51 3.27 -2.70 7.24
C VAL A 51 3.16 -3.24 8.66
N ILE A 52 3.48 -4.52 8.89
CA ILE A 52 3.43 -5.15 10.21
C ILE A 52 4.37 -4.42 11.18
N LEU A 53 5.60 -4.11 10.74
CA LEU A 53 6.55 -3.35 11.56
C LEU A 53 6.01 -1.97 11.96
N GLN A 54 5.36 -1.27 11.04
CA GLN A 54 4.73 0.04 11.31
C GLN A 54 3.55 -0.07 12.26
N LEU A 55 2.68 -1.08 12.10
CA LEU A 55 1.55 -1.32 13.01
C LEU A 55 2.03 -1.57 14.44
N LEU A 56 3.09 -2.36 14.59
CA LEU A 56 3.70 -2.62 15.90
C LEU A 56 4.37 -1.37 16.48
N ALA A 57 4.99 -0.53 15.65
CA ALA A 57 5.54 0.76 16.08
C ALA A 57 4.46 1.75 16.54
N LEU A 58 3.25 1.65 15.98
CA LEU A 58 2.06 2.41 16.42
C LEU A 58 1.44 1.86 17.71
N GLY A 59 1.92 0.71 18.22
CA GLY A 59 1.42 0.11 19.45
C GLY A 59 0.22 -0.81 19.26
N VAL A 60 0.01 -1.35 18.05
CA VAL A 60 -0.99 -2.40 17.80
C VAL A 60 -0.35 -3.77 18.09
N PRO A 61 -0.70 -4.46 19.19
CA PRO A 61 -0.09 -5.75 19.53
C PRO A 61 -0.60 -6.90 18.66
N ASP A 62 -1.87 -6.85 18.25
CA ASP A 62 -2.55 -7.95 17.56
C ASP A 62 -2.72 -7.67 16.07
N VAL A 63 -1.70 -8.06 15.29
CA VAL A 63 -1.73 -7.98 13.83
C VAL A 63 -2.78 -8.91 13.23
N LEU A 64 -3.04 -10.07 13.85
CA LEU A 64 -3.99 -11.07 13.33
C LEU A 64 -5.45 -10.62 13.46
N ASN A 65 -5.77 -9.82 14.47
CA ASN A 65 -7.12 -9.32 14.72
C ASN A 65 -7.32 -7.86 14.27
N PHE A 66 -6.32 -7.29 13.60
CA PHE A 66 -6.40 -5.95 13.06
C PHE A 66 -7.44 -5.88 11.92
N ASP A 67 -8.18 -4.78 11.87
CA ASP A 67 -9.25 -4.54 10.89
C ASP A 67 -8.66 -4.01 9.58
N PHE A 68 -8.17 -4.92 8.74
CA PHE A 68 -7.65 -4.58 7.41
C PHE A 68 -8.80 -4.35 6.41
N MET A 69 -8.66 -3.32 5.56
CA MET A 69 -9.59 -3.07 4.44
C MET A 69 -9.78 -4.28 3.52
N SER A 70 -8.71 -5.06 3.33
CA SER A 70 -8.70 -6.36 2.67
C SER A 70 -7.75 -7.27 3.43
N LYS A 71 -8.29 -8.16 4.27
CA LYS A 71 -7.47 -9.01 5.13
C LYS A 71 -6.54 -9.88 4.29
N PRO A 72 -5.21 -9.76 4.46
CA PRO A 72 -4.26 -10.60 3.73
C PRO A 72 -4.39 -12.05 4.17
N SER A 73 -3.88 -12.97 3.35
CA SER A 73 -3.91 -14.40 3.68
C SER A 73 -3.14 -14.67 4.99
N PRO A 74 -3.61 -15.61 5.83
CA PRO A 74 -2.94 -15.92 7.09
C PRO A 74 -1.53 -16.47 6.89
N GLU A 75 -1.28 -17.16 5.78
CA GLU A 75 0.04 -17.64 5.39
C GLU A 75 0.99 -16.47 5.11
N SER A 76 0.54 -15.46 4.35
CA SER A 76 1.33 -14.26 4.07
C SER A 76 1.67 -13.48 5.35
N LEU A 77 0.73 -13.39 6.30
CA LEU A 77 0.97 -12.78 7.61
C LEU A 77 2.03 -13.57 8.41
N ARG A 78 1.94 -14.90 8.43
CA ARG A 78 2.93 -15.78 9.08
C ARG A 78 4.32 -15.60 8.48
N THR A 79 4.44 -15.65 7.15
CA THR A 79 5.72 -15.47 6.46
C THR A 79 6.32 -14.10 6.74
N ALA A 80 5.50 -13.05 6.77
CA ALA A 80 5.98 -11.70 7.07
C ALA A 80 6.48 -11.56 8.53
N VAL A 81 5.77 -12.15 9.49
CA VAL A 81 6.20 -12.19 10.90
C VAL A 81 7.49 -13.00 11.04
N GLU A 82 7.59 -14.17 10.41
CA GLU A 82 8.82 -14.98 10.41
C GLU A 82 10.01 -14.21 9.84
N GLN A 83 9.82 -13.49 8.72
CA GLN A 83 10.87 -12.64 8.16
C GLN A 83 11.35 -11.58 9.16
N LEU A 84 10.42 -10.93 9.87
CA LEU A 84 10.78 -9.93 10.86
C LEU A 84 11.46 -10.54 12.11
N CYS A 85 11.09 -11.76 12.50
CA CYS A 85 11.77 -12.53 13.54
C CYS A 85 13.22 -12.86 13.13
N ILE A 86 13.43 -13.33 11.89
CA ILE A 86 14.78 -13.62 11.35
C ILE A 86 15.65 -12.35 11.33
N LEU A 87 15.03 -11.18 11.08
CA LEU A 87 15.72 -9.88 11.10
C LEU A 87 16.02 -9.37 12.51
N GLY A 88 15.39 -9.94 13.55
CA GLY A 88 15.48 -9.47 14.93
C GLY A 88 14.70 -8.18 15.21
N ALA A 89 13.78 -7.81 14.31
CA ALA A 89 12.94 -6.61 14.45
C ALA A 89 11.81 -6.81 15.48
N VAL A 90 11.32 -8.05 15.58
CA VAL A 90 10.27 -8.45 16.54
C VAL A 90 10.71 -9.70 17.30
N ASP A 91 10.28 -9.75 18.55
CA ASP A 91 10.44 -10.90 19.43
C ASP A 91 9.05 -11.49 19.72
N ARG A 92 8.91 -12.79 19.52
CA ARG A 92 7.66 -13.53 19.75
C ARG A 92 7.78 -14.27 21.07
N LYS A 93 7.09 -13.78 22.10
CA LYS A 93 6.99 -14.44 23.42
C LYS A 93 5.53 -14.75 23.70
N ASP A 94 5.23 -16.02 24.00
CA ASP A 94 3.91 -16.49 24.44
C ASP A 94 2.73 -15.94 23.61
N ASP A 95 2.82 -16.12 22.28
CA ASP A 95 1.86 -15.66 21.27
C ASP A 95 1.68 -14.14 21.11
N GLN A 96 2.37 -13.32 21.91
CA GLN A 96 2.43 -11.88 21.70
C GLN A 96 3.67 -11.49 20.89
N VAL A 97 3.45 -10.60 19.92
CA VAL A 97 4.51 -10.04 19.07
C VAL A 97 4.94 -8.70 19.65
N SER A 98 6.17 -8.63 20.16
CA SER A 98 6.71 -7.44 20.81
C SER A 98 7.86 -6.84 20.00
N LEU A 99 7.87 -5.51 19.87
CA LEU A 99 8.86 -4.79 19.07
C LEU A 99 10.20 -4.68 19.82
N THR A 100 11.30 -5.07 19.18
CA THR A 100 12.64 -4.94 19.77
C THR A 100 13.18 -3.51 19.66
N PRO A 101 14.24 -3.13 20.41
CA PRO A 101 14.91 -1.84 20.22
C PRO A 101 15.45 -1.66 18.79
N LEU A 102 15.85 -2.77 18.15
CA LEU A 102 16.26 -2.79 16.75
C LEU A 102 15.06 -2.52 15.84
N GLY A 103 13.93 -3.19 16.06
CA GLY A 103 12.70 -2.96 15.31
C GLY A 103 12.20 -1.51 15.38
N LYS A 104 12.33 -0.86 16.54
CA LYS A 104 12.04 0.58 16.67
C LYS A 104 12.92 1.45 15.77
N LYS A 105 14.21 1.15 15.69
CA LYS A 105 15.13 1.87 14.79
C LYS A 105 14.83 1.58 13.32
N MET A 106 14.51 0.33 12.99
CA MET A 106 14.13 -0.08 11.64
C MET A 106 12.87 0.65 11.17
N ALA A 107 11.87 0.82 12.05
CA ALA A 107 10.63 1.54 11.75
C ALA A 107 10.82 3.04 11.46
N CYS A 108 11.95 3.65 11.88
CA CYS A 108 12.25 5.04 11.58
C CYS A 108 12.64 5.28 10.11
N PHE A 109 12.96 4.22 9.36
CA PHE A 109 13.36 4.34 7.96
C PHE A 109 12.20 3.95 7.02
N PRO A 110 11.92 4.74 5.97
CA PRO A 110 10.91 4.40 4.96
C PRO A 110 11.47 3.37 3.96
N LEU A 111 11.99 2.26 4.47
CA LEU A 111 12.65 1.21 3.71
C LEU A 111 12.07 -0.16 4.08
N GLU A 112 12.29 -1.16 3.23
CA GLU A 112 11.92 -2.51 3.60
C GLU A 112 12.75 -2.98 4.81
N PRO A 113 12.16 -3.74 5.74
CA PRO A 113 12.85 -4.25 6.92
C PRO A 113 14.18 -4.95 6.60
N ARG A 114 14.24 -5.64 5.44
CA ARG A 114 15.44 -6.35 4.96
C ARG A 114 16.63 -5.43 4.68
N PHE A 115 16.39 -4.19 4.26
CA PHE A 115 17.42 -3.19 3.98
C PHE A 115 17.64 -2.22 5.14
N SER A 116 16.77 -2.23 6.14
CA SER A 116 16.85 -1.33 7.30
C SER A 116 17.89 -1.76 8.36
N LYS A 117 18.44 -2.98 8.23
CA LYS A 117 19.49 -3.50 9.11
C LYS A 117 20.86 -2.99 8.64
N PHE A 118 21.32 -1.90 9.26
CA PHE A 118 22.70 -1.39 9.13
C PHE A 118 23.49 -1.63 10.41
#